data_AF-J8H1N5-F1
#
_entry.id   AF-J8H1N5-F1
#
_cell.length_a   1.000
_cell.length_b   1.000
_cell.length_c   1.000
_cell.angle_alpha   90.00
_cell.angle_beta   90.00
_cell.angle_gamma   90.00
#
_symmetry.space_group_name_H-M   'P 1'
#
loop_
_entity.id
_entity.type
_entity.pdbx_description
1 polymer ?
#
loop_
_entity_poly.entity_id
_entity_poly.type
_entity_poly.pdbx_seq_one_letter_code
_entity_poly.pdbx_strand_id
1 'polypeptide(L)' 'EKNEIATVTVDAVYKGNPKKVIVIELEKTDDGWKISKS' A
#
# COMPACT_ATOMS: atom_id res chain seq x y z
N GLU A 1 11.21 -10.27 -16.69
CA GLU A 1 10.45 -9.02 -16.85
C GLU A 1 10.54 -8.21 -15.57
N LYS A 2 10.23 -6.91 -15.62
CA LYS A 2 10.13 -6.07 -14.44
C LYS A 2 8.66 -6.07 -14.01
N ASN A 3 8.37 -6.46 -12.78
CA ASN A 3 7.01 -6.49 -12.27
C ASN A 3 6.43 -5.06 -12.19
N GLU A 4 5.12 -4.92 -12.41
CA GLU A 4 4.43 -3.65 -12.24
C GLU A 4 4.38 -3.29 -10.76
N ILE A 5 4.64 -2.01 -10.46
CA ILE A 5 4.61 -1.46 -9.10
C ILE A 5 3.51 -0.39 -9.02
N ALA A 6 2.69 -0.49 -7.98
CA ALA A 6 1.67 0.50 -7.65
C ALA A 6 1.89 1.03 -6.23
N THR A 7 1.57 2.30 -6.01
CA THR A 7 1.61 2.92 -4.67
C THR A 7 0.20 3.23 -4.21
N VAL A 8 -0.15 2.80 -3.01
CA VAL A 8 -1.44 3.07 -2.36
C VAL A 8 -1.21 3.98 -1.17
N THR A 9 -1.88 5.12 -1.15
CA THR A 9 -1.90 6.03 0.00
C THR A 9 -3.15 5.79 0.82
N VAL A 10 -2.98 5.37 2.07
CA VAL A 10 -4.06 5.08 3.02
C VAL A 10 -4.15 6.18 4.06
N ASP A 11 -5.32 6.79 4.12
CA ASP A 11 -5.69 7.76 5.13
C ASP A 11 -6.33 7.04 6.33
N ALA A 12 -5.50 6.61 7.27
CA ALA A 12 -5.96 5.93 8.48
C ALA A 12 -6.53 6.94 9.49
N VAL A 13 -7.84 6.87 9.72
CA VAL A 13 -8.54 7.65 10.74
C VAL A 13 -9.01 6.72 11.84
N TYR A 14 -8.43 6.86 13.02
CA TYR A 14 -8.87 6.16 14.23
C TYR A 14 -9.58 7.15 15.14
N LYS A 15 -10.75 6.79 15.67
CA LYS A 15 -11.54 7.68 16.54
C LYS A 15 -10.67 8.17 17.70
N GLY A 16 -10.58 9.50 17.86
CA GLY A 16 -9.80 10.14 18.91
C GLY A 16 -8.30 10.23 18.65
N ASN A 17 -7.80 9.81 17.48
CA ASN A 17 -6.41 9.98 17.07
C ASN A 17 -6.29 10.91 15.84
N PRO A 18 -5.17 11.63 15.69
CA PRO A 18 -4.89 12.37 14.47
C PRO A 18 -4.79 11.42 13.28
N LYS A 19 -5.24 11.91 12.12
CA LYS A 19 -5.15 11.21 10.84
C LYS A 19 -3.69 10.80 10.59
N LYS A 20 -3.48 9.53 10.26
CA LYS A 20 -2.16 9.01 9.84
C LYS A 20 -2.23 8.64 8.36
N VAL A 21 -1.24 9.07 7.61
CA VAL A 21 -1.08 8.68 6.20
C VAL A 21 -0.08 7.53 6.15
N ILE A 22 -0.48 6.41 5.57
CA ILE A 22 0.35 5.22 5.37
C ILE A 22 0.51 5.03 3.86
N VAL A 23 1.75 4.90 3.39
CA VAL A 23 2.03 4.63 1.98
C VAL A 23 2.46 3.17 1.86
N ILE A 24 1.76 2.41 1.02
CA ILE A 24 2.00 0.98 0.82
C ILE A 24 2.39 0.77 -0.64
N GLU A 25 3.50 0.09 -0.87
CA GLU A 25 3.92 -0.31 -2.21
C GLU A 25 3.41 -1.72 -2.51
N LEU A 26 2.78 -1.89 -3.68
CA LEU A 26 2.26 -3.15 -4.18
C LEU A 26 3.03 -3.57 -5.42
N GLU A 27 3.38 -4.84 -5.50
CA GLU A 27 3.97 -5.46 -6.67
C GLU A 27 2.98 -6.43 -7.31
N LYS A 28 2.84 -6.36 -8.63
CA LYS A 28 2.00 -7.27 -9.40
C LYS A 28 2.72 -8.62 -9.55
N THR A 29 2.06 -9.67 -9.09
CA THR A 29 2.48 -11.07 -9.24
C THR A 29 1.41 -11.85 -10.00
N ASP A 30 1.72 -13.09 -10.37
CA ASP A 30 0.78 -14.01 -11.04
C ASP A 30 -0.48 -14.28 -10.19
N ASP A 31 -0.34 -14.26 -8.85
CA ASP A 31 -1.46 -14.43 -7.90
C ASP A 31 -2.24 -13.12 -7.64
N GLY A 32 -1.85 -12.01 -8.28
CA GLY A 32 -2.40 -10.68 -8.03
C GLY A 32 -1.42 -9.72 -7.35
N TRP A 33 -1.95 -8.67 -6.71
CA TRP A 33 -1.14 -7.65 -6.05
C TRP A 33 -0.68 -8.11 -4.66
N LYS A 34 0.61 -8.01 -4.37
CA LYS A 34 1.20 -8.30 -3.05
C LYS A 34 1.92 -7.07 -2.52
N ILE A 35 1.94 -6.89 -1.20
CA ILE A 35 2.69 -5.80 -0.57
C ILE A 35 4.19 -6.07 -0.74
N SER A 36 4.89 -5.17 -1.42
CA SER A 36 6.33 -5.28 -1.64
C SER A 36 7.11 -4.70 -0.46
N LYS A 37 6.61 -3.61 0.13
CA LYS A 37 7.16 -2.94 1.32
C LYS A 37 6.07 -2.34 2.20
N SER A 38 6.21 -2.53 3.50
CA SER A 38 5.39 -1.97 4.59
C SER A 38 6.22 -1.06 5.48
#